data_AF-X0ZYH9-F1
#
_entry.id   AF-X0ZYH9-F1
#
_cell.length_a   1.000
_cell.length_b   1.000
_cell.length_c   1.000
_cell.angle_alpha   90.00
_cell.angle_beta   90.00
_cell.angle_gamma   90.00
#
_symmetry.space_group_name_H-M   'P 1'
#
loop_
_entity.id
_entity.type
_entity.pdbx_description
1 polymer ?
#
loop_
_entity_poly.entity_id
_entity_poly.type
_entity_poly.pdbx_seq_one_letter_code
_entity_poly.pdbx_strand_id
1 'polypeptide(L)'
;MINEYIHYRLPLKLINSYTWANLIKPAKAILPILGAYANKDGKAWPGVKIIAELAGYRDPRYRKIRYGMENLIKNKLVIREKPGRHYVYYLTSLALRKGRESFFPIYKEAMIISRKWARLTSSEKSLYPVLGNKAKVNDPDAMDTEFHAIGNIYEFNKYVEWSGISRPSFDSAYQDLNHKNLIAFWPKVDFGKYGIYVPR
;
A
#
# COMPACT_ATOMS: atom_id res chain seq x y z
N MET A 1 18.49 3.10 -14.64
CA MET A 1 18.21 4.44 -14.05
C MET A 1 17.32 4.26 -12.83
N ILE A 2 17.65 4.85 -11.68
CA ILE A 2 16.71 4.88 -10.55
C ILE A 2 15.62 5.86 -10.95
N ASN A 3 14.43 5.35 -11.27
CA ASN A 3 13.27 6.12 -11.70
C ASN A 3 12.96 7.22 -10.65
N GLU A 4 13.36 8.46 -10.95
CA GLU A 4 13.34 9.63 -10.04
C GLU A 4 11.91 10.00 -9.59
N TYR A 5 10.90 9.39 -10.21
CA TYR A 5 9.49 9.60 -9.90
C TYR A 5 8.96 8.74 -8.74
N ILE A 6 9.74 7.74 -8.25
CA ILE A 6 9.34 6.91 -7.11
C ILE A 6 9.70 7.60 -5.79
N HIS A 7 8.68 8.15 -5.12
CA HIS A 7 8.86 8.93 -3.90
C HIS A 7 8.87 8.06 -2.65
N TYR A 8 8.01 7.03 -2.61
CA TYR A 8 8.00 6.09 -1.51
C TYR A 8 8.15 4.66 -2.00
N ARG A 9 9.12 3.99 -1.38
CA ARG A 9 9.43 2.58 -1.62
C ARG A 9 8.86 1.79 -0.46
N LEU A 10 7.59 1.42 -0.53
CA LEU A 10 6.91 0.67 0.53
C LEU A 10 7.56 -0.72 0.66
N PRO A 11 8.18 -1.08 1.80
CA PRO A 11 8.89 -2.35 1.92
C PRO A 11 7.95 -3.54 1.79
N LEU A 12 8.22 -4.45 0.85
CA LEU A 12 7.40 -5.68 0.70
C LEU A 12 7.56 -6.63 1.88
N LYS A 13 8.59 -6.45 2.73
CA LYS A 13 8.70 -7.16 4.01
C LYS A 13 7.47 -6.94 4.90
N LEU A 14 6.83 -5.77 4.85
CA LEU A 14 5.60 -5.50 5.60
C LEU A 14 4.42 -6.37 5.14
N ILE A 15 4.41 -6.73 3.85
CA ILE A 15 3.43 -7.65 3.28
C ILE A 15 3.76 -9.07 3.73
N ASN A 16 5.01 -9.50 3.52
CA ASN A 16 5.47 -10.86 3.81
C ASN A 16 5.41 -11.21 5.31
N SER A 17 5.56 -10.22 6.21
CA SER A 17 5.45 -10.40 7.66
C SER A 17 4.02 -10.29 8.20
N TYR A 18 3.01 -10.14 7.34
CA TYR A 18 1.61 -9.87 7.71
C TYR A 18 1.39 -8.57 8.51
N THR A 19 2.43 -7.73 8.68
CA THR A 19 2.29 -6.45 9.38
C THR A 19 1.29 -5.55 8.66
N TRP A 20 1.33 -5.52 7.33
CA TRP A 20 0.34 -4.81 6.51
C TRP A 20 -1.07 -5.37 6.71
N ALA A 21 -1.25 -6.69 6.65
CA ALA A 21 -2.54 -7.35 6.82
C ALA A 21 -3.23 -6.91 8.13
N ASN A 22 -2.45 -6.84 9.21
CA ASN A 22 -2.90 -6.48 10.57
C ASN A 22 -3.22 -4.98 10.77
N LEU A 23 -2.89 -4.12 9.81
CA LEU A 23 -3.28 -2.71 9.87
C LEU A 23 -4.78 -2.55 9.63
N ILE A 24 -5.39 -1.64 10.39
CA ILE A 24 -6.77 -1.24 10.13
C ILE A 24 -6.88 -0.46 8.81
N LYS A 25 -8.07 -0.45 8.20
CA LYS A 25 -8.33 0.22 6.91
C LYS A 25 -7.83 1.68 6.85
N PRO A 26 -8.04 2.54 7.88
CA PRO A 26 -7.45 3.89 7.88
C PRO A 26 -5.92 3.90 7.91
N ALA A 27 -5.27 3.01 8.64
CA ALA A 27 -3.81 2.94 8.72
C ALA A 27 -3.19 2.56 7.37
N LYS A 28 -3.76 1.56 6.68
CA LYS A 28 -3.40 1.18 5.30
C LYS A 28 -3.53 2.37 4.33
N ALA A 29 -4.56 3.19 4.51
CA ALA A 29 -4.76 4.38 3.66
C ALA A 29 -3.74 5.50 3.93
N ILE A 30 -3.27 5.65 5.19
CA ILE A 30 -2.40 6.74 5.63
C ILE A 30 -0.92 6.47 5.31
N LEU A 31 -0.46 5.22 5.51
CA LEU A 31 0.97 4.91 5.43
C LEU A 31 1.62 5.31 4.09
N PRO A 32 1.03 5.01 2.91
CA PRO A 32 1.60 5.43 1.62
C PRO A 32 1.68 6.95 1.46
N ILE A 33 0.76 7.71 2.07
CA ILE A 33 0.76 9.17 2.03
C ILE A 33 1.91 9.72 2.86
N LEU A 34 2.09 9.23 4.09
CA LEU A 34 3.23 9.63 4.92
C LEU A 34 4.56 9.28 4.23
N GLY A 35 4.62 8.08 3.64
CA GLY A 35 5.69 7.65 2.75
C GLY A 35 6.03 8.68 1.69
N ALA A 36 5.05 9.07 0.88
CA ALA A 36 5.25 9.95 -0.25
C ALA A 36 5.57 11.42 0.14
N TYR A 37 5.24 11.81 1.37
CA TYR A 37 5.61 13.12 1.94
C TYR A 37 6.91 13.08 2.75
N ALA A 38 7.47 11.89 2.99
CA ALA A 38 8.70 11.77 3.75
C ALA A 38 9.90 12.23 2.94
N ASN A 39 10.83 12.91 3.61
CA ASN A 39 12.16 13.19 3.07
C ASN A 39 13.05 11.93 3.12
N LYS A 40 14.33 12.09 2.74
CA LYS A 40 15.34 11.02 2.77
C LYS A 40 15.54 10.37 4.15
N ASP A 41 15.26 11.10 5.22
CA ASP A 41 15.41 10.66 6.61
C ASP A 41 14.11 10.02 7.15
N GLY A 42 13.07 9.87 6.31
CA GLY A 42 11.77 9.34 6.72
C GLY A 42 10.88 10.33 7.45
N LYS A 43 11.25 11.62 7.48
CA LYS A 43 10.51 12.69 8.17
C LYS A 43 9.44 13.27 7.24
N ALA A 44 8.19 13.32 7.70
CA ALA A 44 7.03 13.86 6.99
C ALA A 44 6.24 14.80 7.90
N TRP A 45 5.66 15.86 7.34
CA TRP A 45 4.85 16.84 8.09
C TRP A 45 3.52 17.25 7.40
N PRO A 46 2.79 16.36 6.70
CA PRO A 46 1.49 16.72 6.18
C PRO A 46 0.49 16.96 7.33
N GLY A 47 -0.27 18.05 7.25
CA GLY A 47 -1.33 18.32 8.23
C GLY A 47 -2.45 17.28 8.17
N VAL A 48 -3.16 17.07 9.28
CA VAL A 48 -4.24 16.06 9.37
C VAL A 48 -5.32 16.21 8.29
N LYS A 49 -5.64 17.45 7.89
CA LYS A 49 -6.57 17.76 6.81
C LYS A 49 -6.07 17.22 5.46
N ILE A 50 -4.80 17.45 5.15
CA ILE A 50 -4.14 16.94 3.92
C ILE A 50 -4.15 15.41 3.93
N ILE A 51 -3.79 14.79 5.07
CA ILE A 51 -3.83 13.33 5.20
C ILE A 51 -5.25 12.80 4.96
N ALA A 52 -6.27 13.44 5.55
CA ALA A 52 -7.66 13.02 5.39
C ALA A 52 -8.11 13.05 3.94
N GLU A 53 -7.84 14.17 3.26
CA GLU A 53 -8.20 14.38 1.87
C GLU A 53 -7.54 13.34 0.94
N LEU A 54 -6.21 13.17 1.07
CA LEU A 54 -5.44 12.24 0.24
C LEU A 54 -5.73 10.77 0.56
N ALA A 55 -6.20 10.47 1.78
CA ALA A 55 -6.64 9.13 2.17
C ALA A 55 -8.09 8.83 1.73
N GLY A 56 -8.83 9.83 1.26
CA GLY A 56 -10.23 9.70 0.84
C GLY A 56 -11.23 9.71 1.99
N TYR A 57 -10.91 10.35 3.12
CA TYR A 57 -11.80 10.48 4.27
C TYR A 57 -12.35 11.91 4.40
N ARG A 58 -13.68 12.02 4.49
CA ARG A 58 -14.40 13.32 4.60
C ARG A 58 -14.88 13.64 6.03
N ASP A 59 -14.50 12.85 7.03
CA ASP A 59 -14.92 13.05 8.42
C ASP A 59 -14.43 14.41 8.94
N PRO A 60 -15.33 15.38 9.25
CA PRO A 60 -14.94 16.72 9.70
C PRO A 60 -14.12 16.72 11.00
N ARG A 61 -14.29 15.68 11.83
CA ARG A 61 -13.57 15.54 13.10
C ARG A 61 -12.28 14.71 12.97
N TYR A 62 -11.98 14.20 11.77
CA TYR A 62 -10.80 13.41 11.46
C TYR A 62 -10.59 12.19 12.38
N ARG A 63 -11.66 11.61 12.95
CA ARG A 63 -11.60 10.48 13.90
C ARG A 63 -10.92 9.27 13.26
N LYS A 64 -11.30 8.95 12.02
CA LYS A 64 -10.69 7.83 11.27
C LYS A 64 -9.19 8.03 11.02
N ILE A 65 -8.77 9.26 10.76
CA ILE A 65 -7.34 9.58 10.55
C ILE A 65 -6.56 9.48 11.85
N ARG A 66 -7.09 10.01 12.95
CA ARG A 66 -6.48 9.88 14.28
C ARG A 66 -6.35 8.41 14.66
N TYR A 67 -7.42 7.63 14.51
CA TYR A 67 -7.42 6.20 14.82
C TYR A 67 -6.43 5.41 13.94
N GLY A 68 -6.37 5.72 12.64
CA GLY A 68 -5.37 5.16 11.73
C GLY A 68 -3.94 5.50 12.13
N MET A 69 -3.69 6.75 12.53
CA MET A 69 -2.37 7.18 13.00
C MET A 69 -1.97 6.47 14.30
N GLU A 70 -2.86 6.37 15.29
CA GLU A 70 -2.59 5.61 16.52
C GLU A 70 -2.29 4.14 16.22
N ASN A 71 -2.99 3.54 15.24
CA ASN A 71 -2.70 2.17 14.81
C ASN A 71 -1.30 2.04 14.18
N LEU A 72 -0.85 3.01 13.37
CA LEU A 72 0.52 3.02 12.82
C LEU A 72 1.58 3.17 13.92
N ILE A 73 1.32 4.01 14.94
CA ILE A 73 2.20 4.19 16.10
C ILE A 73 2.27 2.91 16.93
N LYS A 74 1.11 2.29 17.24
CA LYS A 74 1.03 1.03 17.98
C LYS A 74 1.79 -0.10 17.29
N ASN A 75 1.74 -0.15 15.95
CA ASN A 75 2.49 -1.12 15.14
C ASN A 75 3.95 -0.72 14.88
N LYS A 76 4.46 0.32 15.54
CA LYS A 76 5.85 0.80 15.44
C LYS A 76 6.27 1.17 14.01
N LEU A 77 5.33 1.55 13.14
CA LEU A 77 5.61 1.98 11.76
C LEU A 77 5.87 3.48 11.67
N VAL A 78 5.32 4.25 12.61
CA VAL A 78 5.45 5.70 12.67
C VAL A 78 5.74 6.14 14.10
N ILE A 79 6.64 7.09 14.27
CA ILE A 79 6.79 7.90 15.49
C ILE A 79 6.17 9.26 15.23
N ARG A 80 5.41 9.79 16.18
CA ARG A 80 4.80 11.11 16.09
C ARG A 80 5.39 12.02 17.15
N GLU A 81 5.93 13.15 16.72
CA GLU A 81 6.43 14.22 17.57
C GLU A 81 5.60 15.48 17.37
N LYS A 82 5.62 16.36 18.37
CA LYS A 82 4.97 17.68 18.30
C LYS A 82 5.95 18.77 18.75
N PRO A 83 7.01 19.05 17.95
CA PRO A 83 7.99 20.09 18.30
C PRO A 83 7.43 21.51 18.22
N GLY A 84 6.21 21.71 17.69
CA GLY A 84 5.57 23.01 17.58
C GLY A 84 4.06 22.92 17.35
N ARG A 85 3.51 23.82 16.53
CA ARG A 85 2.05 23.85 16.24
C ARG A 85 1.56 22.64 15.45
N HIS A 86 2.44 21.96 14.73
CA HIS A 86 2.11 20.83 13.87
C HIS A 86 2.80 19.55 14.34
N TYR A 87 2.14 18.41 14.07
CA TYR A 87 2.77 17.11 14.24
C TYR A 87 3.79 16.88 13.13
N VAL A 88 4.89 16.24 13.53
CA VAL A 88 5.89 15.70 12.63
C VAL A 88 5.87 14.18 12.78
N TYR A 89 5.90 13.47 11.67
CA TYR A 89 5.84 12.02 11.61
C TYR A 89 7.18 11.49 11.09
N TYR A 90 7.69 10.45 11.74
CA TYR A 90 8.90 9.75 11.31
C TYR A 90 8.55 8.32 10.98
N LEU A 91 8.79 7.92 9.74
CA LEU A 91 8.70 6.52 9.35
C LEU A 91 9.84 5.76 10.01
N THR A 92 9.51 4.69 10.71
CA THR A 92 10.53 3.87 11.35
C THR A 92 11.25 3.00 10.33
N SER A 93 12.31 2.34 10.78
CA SER A 93 13.09 1.41 9.97
C SER A 93 12.29 0.18 9.47
N LEU A 94 11.10 -0.07 10.03
CA LEU A 94 10.14 -1.06 9.54
C LEU A 94 9.37 -0.56 8.31
N ALA A 95 9.04 0.74 8.27
CA ALA A 95 8.29 1.38 7.21
C ALA A 95 9.17 1.98 6.10
N LEU A 96 10.50 2.03 6.30
CA LEU A 96 11.47 2.45 5.31
C LEU A 96 12.19 1.25 4.68
N ARG A 97 12.43 1.34 3.37
CA ARG A 97 13.24 0.36 2.64
C ARG A 97 14.70 0.50 3.07
N LYS A 98 15.35 -0.62 3.39
CA LYS A 98 16.79 -0.68 3.64
C LYS A 98 17.51 -1.33 2.46
N GLY A 99 18.60 -0.72 2.00
CA GLY A 99 19.49 -1.31 0.99
C GLY A 99 18.76 -1.91 -0.23
N ARG A 100 19.01 -3.20 -0.48
CA ARG A 100 18.47 -3.96 -1.62
C ARG A 100 17.12 -4.64 -1.37
N GLU A 101 16.41 -4.30 -0.29
CA GLU A 101 15.07 -4.85 -0.01
C GLU A 101 14.07 -4.59 -1.16
N SER A 102 13.27 -5.60 -1.50
CA SER A 102 12.16 -5.45 -2.45
C SER A 102 11.08 -4.51 -1.91
N PHE A 103 10.41 -3.79 -2.81
CA PHE A 103 9.48 -2.73 -2.45
C PHE A 103 8.36 -2.60 -3.49
N PHE A 104 7.25 -2.01 -3.06
CA PHE A 104 6.19 -1.54 -3.94
C PHE A 104 6.37 -0.03 -4.18
N PRO A 105 6.39 0.44 -5.43
CA PRO A 105 6.57 1.85 -5.74
C PRO A 105 5.27 2.64 -5.49
N ILE A 106 5.38 3.75 -4.77
CA ILE A 106 4.32 4.75 -4.62
C ILE A 106 4.82 6.06 -5.23
N TYR A 107 4.18 6.46 -6.33
CA TYR A 107 4.46 7.68 -7.07
C TYR A 107 3.67 8.85 -6.49
N LYS A 108 4.34 9.85 -5.90
CA LYS A 108 3.66 10.95 -5.21
C LYS A 108 2.72 11.71 -6.15
N GLU A 109 3.23 12.17 -7.29
CA GLU A 109 2.42 12.95 -8.24
C GLU A 109 1.29 12.12 -8.84
N ALA A 110 1.64 10.99 -9.45
CA ALA A 110 0.70 10.16 -10.21
C ALA A 110 -0.35 9.45 -9.34
N MET A 111 -0.04 9.07 -8.09
CA MET A 111 -0.92 8.28 -7.22
C MET A 111 -1.51 9.09 -6.06
N ILE A 112 -0.70 9.93 -5.40
CA ILE A 112 -1.11 10.62 -4.17
C ILE A 112 -1.72 12.00 -4.49
N ILE A 113 -0.96 12.90 -5.12
CA ILE A 113 -1.40 14.29 -5.41
C ILE A 113 -2.55 14.32 -6.42
N SER A 114 -2.53 13.45 -7.43
CA SER A 114 -3.65 13.26 -8.38
C SER A 114 -4.95 12.77 -7.73
N ARG A 115 -4.91 12.40 -6.43
CA ARG A 115 -5.99 11.79 -5.66
C ARG A 115 -6.47 10.43 -6.21
N LYS A 116 -5.70 9.77 -7.08
CA LYS A 116 -6.02 8.38 -7.52
C LYS A 116 -6.12 7.44 -6.32
N TRP A 117 -5.16 7.50 -5.39
CA TRP A 117 -5.21 6.74 -4.13
C TRP A 117 -6.47 7.04 -3.33
N ALA A 118 -6.82 8.32 -3.17
CA ALA A 118 -7.99 8.72 -2.38
C ALA A 118 -9.29 8.07 -2.88
N ARG A 119 -9.44 7.90 -4.20
CA ARG A 119 -10.62 7.32 -4.88
C ARG A 119 -10.76 5.80 -4.72
N LEU A 120 -9.70 5.11 -4.29
CA LEU A 120 -9.77 3.67 -4.00
C LEU A 120 -10.61 3.41 -2.75
N THR A 121 -11.43 2.36 -2.81
CA THR A 121 -12.10 1.78 -1.66
C THR A 121 -11.08 1.26 -0.65
N SER A 122 -11.54 0.96 0.57
CA SER A 122 -10.65 0.40 1.60
C SER A 122 -10.08 -0.97 1.21
N SER A 123 -10.84 -1.79 0.47
CA SER A 123 -10.39 -3.11 0.02
C SER A 123 -9.34 -2.99 -1.08
N GLU A 124 -9.56 -2.11 -2.06
CA GLU A 124 -8.58 -1.80 -3.11
C GLU A 124 -7.27 -1.25 -2.52
N LYS A 125 -7.34 -0.32 -1.55
CA LYS A 125 -6.14 0.18 -0.83
C LYS A 125 -5.42 -0.94 -0.08
N SER A 126 -6.15 -1.92 0.44
CA SER A 126 -5.55 -3.04 1.16
C SER A 126 -4.86 -4.03 0.23
N LEU A 127 -5.42 -4.22 -0.98
CA LEU A 127 -4.94 -5.17 -1.97
C LEU A 127 -3.81 -4.59 -2.85
N TYR A 128 -3.92 -3.33 -3.27
CA TYR A 128 -3.06 -2.78 -4.32
C TYR A 128 -1.55 -2.95 -4.06
N PRO A 129 -1.01 -2.64 -2.87
CA PRO A 129 0.41 -2.89 -2.60
C PRO A 129 0.79 -4.37 -2.48
N VAL A 130 -0.17 -5.22 -2.12
CA VAL A 130 0.03 -6.69 -2.00
C VAL A 130 0.23 -7.30 -3.38
N LEU A 131 -0.43 -6.77 -4.41
CA LEU A 131 -0.25 -7.19 -5.80
C LEU A 131 1.17 -6.92 -6.33
N GLY A 132 1.94 -6.08 -5.64
CA GLY A 132 3.38 -5.91 -5.90
C GLY A 132 4.25 -7.03 -5.35
N ASN A 133 3.73 -7.85 -4.44
CA ASN A 133 4.47 -8.98 -3.88
C ASN A 133 4.57 -10.07 -4.93
N LYS A 134 5.77 -10.60 -5.19
CA LYS A 134 6.04 -11.64 -6.21
C LYS A 134 5.63 -11.30 -7.66
N ALA A 135 5.01 -10.15 -7.92
CA ALA A 135 4.91 -9.58 -9.25
C ALA A 135 6.32 -9.31 -9.82
N LYS A 136 6.44 -9.25 -11.15
CA LYS A 136 7.67 -8.94 -11.90
C LYS A 136 8.25 -7.53 -11.64
N VAL A 137 8.05 -6.95 -10.45
CA VAL A 137 8.66 -5.67 -10.02
C VAL A 137 10.17 -5.82 -9.80
N ASN A 138 10.70 -7.05 -9.78
CA ASN A 138 12.14 -7.34 -9.78
C ASN A 138 12.68 -7.73 -11.18
N ASP A 139 11.88 -7.63 -12.24
CA ASP A 139 12.31 -7.81 -13.63
C ASP A 139 12.81 -6.45 -14.16
N PRO A 140 14.10 -6.30 -14.53
CA PRO A 140 14.66 -5.02 -15.00
C PRO A 140 13.86 -4.38 -16.15
N ASP A 141 13.22 -5.21 -16.97
CA ASP A 141 12.45 -4.79 -18.15
C ASP A 141 11.04 -4.27 -17.81
N ALA A 142 10.57 -4.44 -16.58
CA ALA A 142 9.25 -3.95 -16.16
C ALA A 142 9.26 -2.46 -15.74
N MET A 143 10.44 -1.88 -15.47
CA MET A 143 10.62 -0.53 -14.88
C MET A 143 10.18 0.64 -15.78
N ASP A 144 9.92 0.38 -17.06
CA ASP A 144 9.49 1.38 -18.06
C ASP A 144 7.97 1.39 -18.31
N THR A 145 7.20 0.54 -17.61
CA THR A 145 5.73 0.56 -17.67
C THR A 145 5.15 1.29 -16.47
N GLU A 146 4.20 2.19 -16.68
CA GLU A 146 3.58 3.06 -15.67
C GLU A 146 2.80 2.27 -14.56
N PHE A 147 2.78 0.94 -14.62
CA PHE A 147 1.90 0.06 -13.85
C PHE A 147 2.64 -1.19 -13.32
N HIS A 148 2.90 -1.25 -12.01
CA HIS A 148 3.69 -2.31 -11.35
C HIS A 148 2.87 -3.23 -10.44
N ALA A 149 1.81 -3.84 -10.97
CA ALA A 149 1.07 -4.90 -10.28
C ALA A 149 0.79 -6.02 -11.29
N ILE A 150 1.77 -6.91 -11.44
CA ILE A 150 1.73 -8.01 -12.42
C ILE A 150 1.24 -9.27 -11.72
N GLY A 151 -0.08 -9.32 -11.55
CA GLY A 151 -0.94 -10.24 -12.31
C GLY A 151 -0.76 -11.75 -12.25
N ASN A 152 0.23 -12.34 -11.58
CA ASN A 152 0.25 -13.80 -11.42
C ASN A 152 0.13 -14.22 -9.95
N ILE A 153 -1.12 -14.23 -9.52
CA ILE A 153 -1.54 -14.60 -8.16
C ILE A 153 -1.61 -16.13 -8.08
N TYR A 154 -0.47 -16.80 -8.26
CA TYR A 154 -0.37 -18.27 -8.17
C TYR A 154 -0.79 -18.79 -6.79
N GLU A 155 -0.60 -17.99 -5.74
CA GLU A 155 -0.95 -18.33 -4.36
C GLU A 155 -2.14 -17.49 -3.88
N PHE A 156 -3.29 -17.59 -4.54
CA PHE A 156 -4.50 -16.78 -4.25
C PHE A 156 -4.78 -16.59 -2.76
N ASN A 157 -4.79 -17.68 -1.99
CA ASN A 157 -5.06 -17.64 -0.55
C ASN A 157 -4.05 -16.76 0.21
N LYS A 158 -2.76 -16.80 -0.14
CA LYS A 158 -1.76 -15.95 0.49
C LYS A 158 -1.97 -14.46 0.20
N TYR A 159 -2.42 -14.11 -1.01
CA TYR A 159 -2.70 -12.71 -1.32
C TYR A 159 -3.95 -12.20 -0.58
N VAL A 160 -4.95 -13.05 -0.38
CA VAL A 160 -6.10 -12.75 0.50
C VAL A 160 -5.61 -12.50 1.93
N GLU A 161 -4.77 -13.39 2.47
CA GLU A 161 -4.23 -13.24 3.82
C GLU A 161 -3.33 -11.99 3.96
N TRP A 162 -2.41 -11.77 3.03
CA TRP A 162 -1.51 -10.60 3.01
C TRP A 162 -2.26 -9.28 2.90
N SER A 163 -3.39 -9.25 2.20
CA SER A 163 -4.24 -8.05 2.10
C SER A 163 -5.07 -7.83 3.37
N GLY A 164 -5.29 -8.87 4.18
CA GLY A 164 -6.08 -8.78 5.41
C GLY A 164 -7.54 -8.39 5.14
N ILE A 165 -8.09 -8.86 4.02
CA ILE A 165 -9.50 -8.69 3.64
C ILE A 165 -10.11 -10.05 3.31
N SER A 166 -11.45 -10.14 3.35
CA SER A 166 -12.16 -11.37 3.01
C SER A 166 -12.00 -11.72 1.51
N ARG A 167 -12.17 -12.99 1.16
CA ARG A 167 -12.14 -13.46 -0.24
C ARG A 167 -13.15 -12.72 -1.15
N PRO A 168 -14.43 -12.52 -0.77
CA PRO A 168 -15.35 -11.71 -1.59
C PRO A 168 -14.89 -10.27 -1.78
N SER A 169 -14.31 -9.65 -0.73
CA SER A 169 -13.76 -8.30 -0.83
C SER A 169 -12.52 -8.24 -1.72
N PHE A 170 -11.72 -9.32 -1.74
CA PHE A 170 -10.56 -9.46 -2.61
C PHE A 170 -10.99 -9.51 -4.07
N ASP A 171 -11.93 -10.39 -4.41
CA ASP A 171 -12.40 -10.57 -5.79
C ASP A 171 -12.97 -9.26 -6.35
N SER A 172 -13.82 -8.58 -5.58
CA SER A 172 -14.36 -7.26 -5.94
C SER A 172 -13.26 -6.21 -6.09
N ALA A 173 -12.32 -6.12 -5.14
CA ALA A 173 -11.23 -5.15 -5.21
C ALA A 173 -10.30 -5.40 -6.41
N TYR A 174 -10.02 -6.67 -6.74
CA TYR A 174 -9.20 -7.03 -7.87
C TYR A 174 -9.84 -6.61 -9.20
N GLN A 175 -11.13 -6.91 -9.38
CA GLN A 175 -11.90 -6.48 -10.55
C GLN A 175 -11.95 -4.97 -10.67
N ASP A 176 -12.18 -4.28 -9.56
CA ASP A 176 -12.29 -2.82 -9.52
C ASP A 176 -10.95 -2.11 -9.81
N LEU A 177 -9.83 -2.66 -9.30
CA LEU A 177 -8.49 -2.18 -9.64
C LEU A 177 -8.18 -2.39 -11.12
N ASN A 178 -8.63 -3.51 -11.69
CA ASN A 178 -8.49 -3.80 -13.11
C ASN A 178 -9.31 -2.83 -13.98
N HIS A 179 -10.58 -2.60 -13.66
CA HIS A 179 -11.43 -1.62 -14.36
C HIS A 179 -10.87 -0.19 -14.30
N LYS A 180 -10.14 0.14 -13.23
CA LYS A 180 -9.44 1.42 -13.08
C LYS A 180 -8.10 1.48 -13.81
N ASN A 181 -7.73 0.44 -14.56
CA ASN A 181 -6.45 0.28 -15.25
C ASN A 181 -5.25 0.49 -14.33
N LEU A 182 -5.35 0.05 -13.06
CA LEU A 182 -4.25 0.13 -12.10
C LEU A 182 -3.42 -1.16 -12.05
N ILE A 183 -3.99 -2.25 -12.57
CA ILE A 183 -3.36 -3.56 -12.64
C ILE A 183 -3.63 -4.15 -14.03
N ALA A 184 -2.75 -5.04 -14.50
CA ALA A 184 -3.02 -5.80 -15.73
C ALA A 184 -4.00 -6.95 -15.42
N PHE A 185 -5.09 -7.04 -16.18
CA PHE A 185 -6.05 -8.13 -16.05
C PHE A 185 -5.37 -9.47 -16.33
N TRP A 186 -5.43 -10.41 -15.38
CA TRP A 186 -5.22 -11.81 -15.69
C TRP A 186 -6.59 -12.45 -15.89
N PRO A 187 -6.92 -12.99 -17.07
CA PRO A 187 -8.21 -13.65 -17.28
C PRO A 187 -8.38 -14.75 -16.22
N LYS A 188 -9.57 -14.75 -15.61
CA LYS A 188 -10.00 -15.63 -14.51
C LYS A 188 -9.19 -16.93 -14.50
N VAL A 189 -8.20 -16.99 -13.62
CA VAL A 189 -7.72 -18.27 -13.13
C VAL A 189 -8.94 -18.89 -12.47
N ASP A 190 -9.44 -20.00 -13.01
CA ASP A 190 -10.53 -20.74 -12.39
C ASP A 190 -10.03 -21.27 -11.03
N PHE A 191 -10.28 -20.51 -9.97
CA PHE A 191 -9.82 -20.83 -8.62
C PHE A 191 -10.51 -22.08 -8.06
N GLY A 192 -11.56 -22.60 -8.72
CA GLY A 192 -12.12 -23.92 -8.45
C GLY A 192 -11.20 -25.07 -8.88
N LYS A 193 -10.27 -24.80 -9.80
CA LYS A 193 -9.36 -25.80 -10.39
C LYS A 193 -8.03 -25.96 -9.65
N TYR A 194 -7.67 -25.00 -8.78
CA TYR A 194 -6.44 -25.01 -7.98
C TYR A 194 -6.67 -25.40 -6.51
N GLY A 195 -7.86 -25.92 -6.19
CA GLY A 195 -8.00 -26.76 -5.00
C GLY A 195 -7.22 -28.05 -5.23
N ILE A 196 -6.28 -28.37 -4.33
CA ILE A 196 -5.45 -29.57 -4.30
C ILE A 196 -4.18 -29.48 -5.17
N TYR A 197 -3.16 -28.78 -4.65
CA TYR A 197 -1.80 -29.30 -4.75
C TYR A 197 -1.39 -29.75 -3.35
N VAL A 198 -1.62 -31.04 -3.07
CA VAL A 198 -1.01 -31.73 -1.94
C VAL A 198 0.37 -32.16 -2.42
N PRO A 199 1.48 -31.63 -1.91
CA PRO A 199 2.79 -32.13 -2.26
C PRO A 199 2.89 -33.58 -1.81
N ARG A 200 3.29 -34.48 -2.71
CA ARG A 200 3.86 -35.78 -2.32
C ARG A 200 5.26 -35.57 -1.78
#